data_AF-A0A2V7LV07-F1
#
_entry.id   AF-A0A2V7LV07-F1
#
_cell.length_a   1.000
_cell.length_b   1.000
_cell.length_c   1.000
_cell.angle_alpha   90.00
_cell.angle_beta   90.00
_cell.angle_gamma   90.00
#
_symmetry.space_group_name_H-M   'P 1'
#
loop_
_entity.id
_entity.type
_entity.pdbx_description
1 polymer ?
#
loop_
_entity_poly.entity_id
_entity_poly.type
_entity_poly.pdbx_seq_one_letter_code
_entity_poly.pdbx_strand_id
1 'polypeptide(L)'
;MTKPRVRDLLERKGDPLQLEALTGDVGLDREIPTSEASSPGLVLAGYTKRFAAHRLHILGETEVTYLASLDATARRRALETLFQFDLPCIVISKGQDPPADLLELARAKGVAVIRTRLKTAEFYRRLKPFLDEAFAPATTVHASLADVFGVGLLFFGRSGIGKSECVLDLVERGHRLVADDVVHITRRGNDVLIGRGHELSQHYMEIRGVGLIDIRALFGIRAVRQQKRIEVVVQLEDWEATREYDRTGIDGQTTQVLEVTLPLVTVPLNPGKNLTVVCEVVAMNHLLRYSGVDSARLFNDRLLKRLAERRQLQEYLEEDNE
;
A
#
# COMPACT_ATOMS: atom_id res chain seq x y z
N MET A 1 6.00 -12.68 7.33
CA MET A 1 6.29 -11.34 7.88
C MET A 1 6.46 -11.46 9.37
N THR A 2 7.56 -10.94 9.91
CA THR A 2 7.79 -10.85 11.35
C THR A 2 6.84 -9.82 11.94
N LYS A 3 6.14 -10.15 13.02
CA LYS A 3 5.24 -9.20 13.70
C LYS A 3 6.06 -8.07 14.32
N PRO A 4 5.59 -6.81 14.26
CA PRO A 4 6.30 -5.69 14.87
C PRO A 4 6.35 -5.87 16.39
N ARG A 5 7.49 -5.56 16.99
CA ARG A 5 7.67 -5.52 18.44
C ARG A 5 7.33 -4.14 19.00
N VAL A 6 7.08 -4.08 20.30
CA VAL A 6 6.86 -2.80 21.00
C VAL A 6 8.09 -1.89 20.89
N ARG A 7 9.30 -2.47 20.90
CA ARG A 7 10.57 -1.78 20.64
C ARG A 7 10.57 -1.08 19.28
N ASP A 8 10.08 -1.74 18.23
CA ASP A 8 10.00 -1.15 16.88
C ASP A 8 9.11 0.10 16.85
N LEU A 9 8.05 0.13 17.67
CA LEU A 9 7.19 1.30 17.79
C LEU A 9 7.92 2.49 18.44
N LEU A 10 8.73 2.23 19.47
CA LEU A 10 9.55 3.25 20.14
C LEU A 10 10.67 3.76 19.24
N GLU A 11 11.41 2.88 18.58
CA GLU A 11 12.56 3.25 17.75
C GLU A 11 12.14 3.95 16.46
N ARG A 12 11.11 3.45 15.77
CA ARG A 12 10.71 3.98 14.45
C ARG A 12 9.80 5.20 14.55
N LYS A 13 9.08 5.37 15.68
CA LYS A 13 8.03 6.40 15.84
C LYS A 13 8.02 7.07 17.21
N GLY A 14 9.06 6.93 18.03
CA GLY A 14 9.17 7.55 19.35
C GLY A 14 8.89 9.05 19.34
N ASP A 15 9.63 9.82 18.54
CA ASP A 15 9.46 11.29 18.49
C ASP A 15 8.12 11.73 17.87
N PRO A 16 7.67 11.19 16.71
CA PRO A 16 6.39 11.58 16.11
C PRO A 16 5.16 11.26 16.97
N LEU A 17 5.24 10.21 17.79
CA LEU A 17 4.19 9.77 18.71
C LEU A 17 4.42 10.23 20.15
N GLN A 18 5.53 10.94 20.42
CA GLN A 18 5.90 11.46 21.74
C GLN A 18 5.91 10.38 22.82
N LEU A 19 6.52 9.23 22.51
CA LEU A 19 6.51 8.04 23.35
C LEU A 19 7.63 8.06 24.38
N GLU A 20 7.32 7.52 25.56
CA GLU A 20 8.25 7.35 26.67
C GLU A 20 7.96 6.03 27.38
N ALA A 21 8.97 5.17 27.56
CA ALA A 21 8.79 3.91 28.28
C ALA A 21 8.82 4.14 29.81
N LEU A 22 7.76 3.76 30.51
CA LEU A 22 7.64 3.88 31.97
C LEU A 22 8.15 2.63 32.71
N THR A 23 8.24 1.50 32.01
CA THR A 23 8.73 0.21 32.54
C THR A 23 10.20 -0.06 32.21
N GLY A 24 10.93 0.91 31.65
CA GLY A 24 12.28 0.69 31.11
C GLY A 24 12.25 -0.30 29.95
N ASP A 25 13.21 -1.22 29.90
CA ASP A 25 13.30 -2.26 28.86
C ASP A 25 12.28 -3.40 29.03
N VAL A 26 11.57 -3.45 30.16
CA VAL A 26 10.64 -4.55 30.45
C VAL A 26 9.49 -4.55 29.45
N GLY A 27 9.33 -5.68 28.75
CA GLY A 27 8.24 -5.95 27.83
C GLY A 27 8.38 -5.33 26.44
N LEU A 28 9.49 -4.62 26.14
CA LEU A 28 9.68 -3.98 24.83
C LEU A 28 9.83 -4.99 23.69
N ASP A 29 10.32 -6.20 23.97
CA ASP A 29 10.52 -7.24 22.95
C ASP A 29 9.24 -8.06 22.66
N ARG A 30 8.12 -7.73 23.32
CA ARG A 30 6.83 -8.36 23.04
C ARG A 30 6.33 -7.99 21.64
N GLU A 31 5.71 -8.97 20.98
CA GLU A 31 5.11 -8.77 19.66
C GLU A 31 3.75 -8.08 19.79
N ILE A 32 3.50 -7.16 18.86
CA ILE A 32 2.17 -6.61 18.60
C ILE A 32 1.48 -7.62 17.66
N PRO A 33 0.39 -8.29 18.07
CA PRO A 33 -0.20 -9.37 17.29
C PRO A 33 -1.18 -8.90 16.21
N THR A 34 -1.73 -7.69 16.37
CA THR A 34 -2.82 -7.17 15.55
C THR A 34 -2.59 -5.70 15.18
N SER A 35 -3.20 -5.26 14.09
CA SER A 35 -3.15 -3.86 13.63
C SER A 35 -4.14 -2.94 14.36
N GLU A 36 -4.85 -3.46 15.37
CA GLU A 36 -5.89 -2.74 16.09
C GLU A 36 -5.44 -2.39 17.51
N ALA A 37 -5.90 -1.24 17.97
CA ALA A 37 -5.76 -0.80 19.35
C ALA A 37 -7.14 -0.61 19.98
N SER A 38 -7.25 -0.75 21.29
CA SER A 38 -8.52 -0.62 22.02
C SER A 38 -8.33 -0.03 23.40
N SER A 39 -9.42 0.48 24.00
CA SER A 39 -9.42 0.96 25.38
C SER A 39 -10.13 -0.06 26.28
N PRO A 40 -9.52 -0.50 27.41
CA PRO A 40 -10.03 -1.60 28.22
C PRO A 40 -11.06 -1.17 29.29
N GLY A 41 -11.86 -0.12 29.07
CA GLY A 41 -12.74 0.46 30.09
C GLY A 41 -13.69 -0.55 30.76
N LEU A 42 -14.36 -1.41 29.99
CA LEU A 42 -15.26 -2.43 30.53
C LEU A 42 -14.54 -3.54 31.32
N VAL A 43 -13.29 -3.85 30.96
CA VAL A 43 -12.49 -4.86 31.67
C VAL A 43 -12.07 -4.35 33.03
N LEU A 44 -11.69 -3.07 33.12
CA LEU A 44 -11.39 -2.43 34.40
C LEU A 44 -12.61 -2.43 35.33
N ALA A 45 -13.82 -2.40 34.77
CA ALA A 45 -15.08 -2.54 35.52
C ALA A 45 -15.52 -4.01 35.77
N GLY A 46 -14.74 -5.01 35.34
CA GLY A 46 -14.98 -6.44 35.60
C GLY A 46 -15.68 -7.22 34.49
N TYR A 47 -16.02 -6.61 33.34
CA TYR A 47 -16.61 -7.31 32.21
C TYR A 47 -15.56 -7.79 31.21
N THR A 48 -15.29 -9.09 31.17
CA THR A 48 -14.18 -9.68 30.40
C THR A 48 -14.59 -10.54 29.19
N LYS A 49 -15.89 -10.86 29.04
CA LYS A 49 -16.38 -11.87 28.07
C LYS A 49 -15.98 -11.62 26.61
N ARG A 50 -15.76 -10.36 26.20
CA ARG A 50 -15.39 -9.97 24.82
C ARG A 50 -14.10 -9.16 24.78
N PHE A 51 -13.20 -9.39 25.73
CA PHE A 51 -11.96 -8.63 25.78
C PHE A 51 -10.97 -9.05 24.69
N ALA A 52 -10.59 -8.09 23.85
CA ALA A 52 -9.60 -8.30 22.80
C ALA A 52 -8.18 -8.08 23.33
N ALA A 53 -7.69 -9.01 24.16
CA ALA A 53 -6.40 -8.94 24.86
C ALA A 53 -5.16 -8.80 23.95
N HIS A 54 -5.27 -9.28 22.70
CA HIS A 54 -4.19 -9.26 21.72
C HIS A 54 -4.04 -7.90 21.00
N ARG A 55 -4.72 -6.85 21.46
CA ARG A 55 -4.62 -5.49 20.91
C ARG A 55 -3.69 -4.64 21.77
N LEU A 56 -3.14 -3.58 21.19
CA LEU A 56 -2.54 -2.51 21.98
C LEU A 56 -3.62 -1.86 22.83
N HIS A 57 -3.39 -1.72 24.13
CA HIS A 57 -4.39 -1.16 25.04
C HIS A 57 -4.06 0.27 25.41
N ILE A 58 -4.94 1.21 25.04
CA ILE A 58 -4.75 2.64 25.31
C ILE A 58 -5.65 3.06 26.46
N LEU A 59 -5.04 3.51 27.54
CA LEU A 59 -5.72 4.11 28.69
C LEU A 59 -5.78 5.62 28.46
N GLY A 60 -7.01 6.11 28.31
CA GLY A 60 -7.37 7.50 28.21
C GLY A 60 -7.52 8.15 29.57
N GLU A 61 -8.07 9.37 29.55
CA GLU A 61 -8.45 10.07 30.78
C GLU A 61 -9.56 9.32 31.53
N THR A 62 -10.51 8.72 30.81
CA THR A 62 -11.60 7.94 31.41
C THR A 62 -11.08 6.75 32.21
N GLU A 63 -10.19 5.94 31.64
CA GLU A 63 -9.63 4.76 32.34
C GLU A 63 -8.75 5.17 33.52
N VAL A 64 -7.88 6.17 33.35
CA VAL A 64 -6.97 6.62 34.41
C VAL A 64 -7.74 7.25 35.56
N THR A 65 -8.75 8.10 35.27
CA THR A 65 -9.59 8.74 36.29
C THR A 65 -10.46 7.70 37.01
N TYR A 66 -11.00 6.72 36.29
CA TYR A 66 -11.71 5.60 36.90
C TYR A 66 -10.81 4.85 37.89
N LEU A 67 -9.60 4.47 37.48
CA LEU A 67 -8.64 3.82 38.38
C LEU A 67 -8.28 4.69 39.58
N ALA A 68 -8.12 5.99 39.40
CA ALA A 68 -7.83 6.94 40.47
C ALA A 68 -9.01 7.10 41.46
N SER A 69 -10.26 6.89 41.01
CA SER A 69 -11.46 6.97 41.86
C SER A 69 -11.67 5.76 42.77
N LEU A 70 -10.99 4.63 42.50
CA LEU A 70 -11.10 3.41 43.28
C LEU A 70 -10.16 3.42 44.50
N ASP A 71 -10.60 2.79 45.60
CA ASP A 71 -9.69 2.47 46.70
C ASP A 71 -8.58 1.49 46.25
N ALA A 72 -7.51 1.39 47.03
CA ALA A 72 -6.34 0.59 46.67
C ALA A 72 -6.68 -0.89 46.38
N THR A 73 -7.59 -1.48 47.16
CA THR A 73 -7.99 -2.89 47.02
C THR A 73 -8.84 -3.13 45.78
N ALA A 74 -9.76 -2.23 45.47
CA ALA A 74 -10.59 -2.25 44.28
C ALA A 74 -9.76 -1.98 43.02
N ARG A 75 -8.88 -0.96 43.06
CA ARG A 75 -7.96 -0.64 41.96
C ARG A 75 -7.03 -1.81 41.63
N ARG A 76 -6.46 -2.46 42.65
CA ARG A 76 -5.59 -3.62 42.45
C ARG A 76 -6.35 -4.79 41.82
N ARG A 77 -7.56 -5.10 42.29
CA ARG A 77 -8.43 -6.14 41.68
C ARG A 77 -8.77 -5.84 40.22
N ALA A 78 -9.07 -4.58 39.88
CA ALA A 78 -9.34 -4.16 38.51
C ALA A 78 -8.11 -4.36 37.61
N LEU A 79 -6.92 -3.99 38.08
CA LEU A 79 -5.66 -4.20 37.35
C LEU A 79 -5.31 -5.68 37.23
N GLU A 80 -5.46 -6.48 38.29
CA GLU A 80 -5.27 -7.94 38.23
C GLU A 80 -6.22 -8.60 37.22
N THR A 81 -7.46 -8.12 37.12
CA THR A 81 -8.43 -8.54 36.09
C THR A 81 -7.95 -8.18 34.68
N LEU A 82 -7.26 -7.06 34.49
CA LEU A 82 -6.67 -6.72 33.20
C LEU A 82 -5.42 -7.58 32.89
N PHE A 83 -4.55 -7.77 33.88
CA PHE A 83 -3.29 -8.52 33.76
C PHE A 83 -3.43 -10.05 33.86
N GLN A 84 -4.66 -10.58 34.02
CA GLN A 84 -4.92 -12.01 33.83
C GLN A 84 -4.75 -12.43 32.37
N PHE A 85 -4.83 -11.47 31.44
CA PHE A 85 -4.63 -11.66 30.02
C PHE A 85 -3.19 -11.36 29.60
N ASP A 86 -2.75 -11.96 28.51
CA ASP A 86 -1.42 -11.72 27.92
C ASP A 86 -1.46 -10.49 27.00
N LEU A 87 -1.19 -9.32 27.58
CA LEU A 87 -1.27 -8.03 26.89
C LEU A 87 0.03 -7.73 26.13
N PRO A 88 -0.02 -7.25 24.88
CA PRO A 88 1.20 -6.90 24.16
C PRO A 88 1.86 -5.64 24.73
N CYS A 89 1.09 -4.58 24.98
CA CYS A 89 1.57 -3.32 25.56
C CYS A 89 0.37 -2.48 26.03
N ILE A 90 0.62 -1.67 27.05
CA ILE A 90 -0.29 -0.64 27.55
C ILE A 90 0.26 0.74 27.18
N VAL A 91 -0.59 1.62 26.67
CA VAL A 91 -0.25 3.01 26.37
C VAL A 91 -1.08 3.97 27.22
N ILE A 92 -0.44 4.86 27.96
CA ILE A 92 -1.08 5.93 28.72
C ILE A 92 -1.07 7.20 27.87
N SER A 93 -2.24 7.74 27.56
CA SER A 93 -2.36 8.95 26.73
C SER A 93 -2.45 10.24 27.56
N LYS A 94 -2.32 11.39 26.88
CA LYS A 94 -2.36 12.75 27.45
C LYS A 94 -1.27 13.07 28.49
N GLY A 95 -0.17 12.32 28.47
CA GLY A 95 0.93 12.50 29.41
C GLY A 95 0.57 12.23 30.86
N GLN A 96 -0.52 11.50 31.11
CA GLN A 96 -0.98 11.18 32.46
C GLN A 96 0.00 10.25 33.17
N ASP A 97 0.07 10.37 34.49
CA ASP A 97 0.79 9.43 35.33
C ASP A 97 -0.10 8.24 35.69
N PRO A 98 0.28 7.01 35.34
CA PRO A 98 -0.47 5.83 35.75
C PRO A 98 -0.29 5.56 37.25
N PRO A 99 -1.28 4.92 37.91
CA PRO A 99 -1.13 4.46 39.28
C PRO A 99 0.11 3.55 39.45
N ALA A 100 0.81 3.65 40.59
CA ALA A 100 2.01 2.85 40.88
C ALA A 100 1.74 1.33 40.74
N ASP A 101 0.59 0.88 41.24
CA ASP A 101 0.14 -0.52 41.16
C ASP A 101 0.10 -1.06 39.72
N LEU A 102 -0.18 -0.20 38.73
CA LEU A 102 -0.18 -0.56 37.31
C LEU A 102 1.23 -0.85 36.82
N LEU A 103 2.20 0.01 37.17
CA LEU A 103 3.60 -0.16 36.78
C LEU A 103 4.22 -1.39 37.46
N GLU A 104 3.88 -1.64 38.72
CA GLU A 104 4.33 -2.83 39.45
C GLU A 104 3.83 -4.12 38.77
N LEU A 105 2.53 -4.21 38.52
CA LEU A 105 1.93 -5.39 37.87
C LEU A 105 2.45 -5.56 36.44
N ALA A 106 2.62 -4.47 35.70
CA ALA A 106 3.19 -4.51 34.36
C ALA A 106 4.62 -5.08 34.36
N ARG A 107 5.47 -4.63 35.28
CA ARG A 107 6.84 -5.17 35.42
C ARG A 107 6.82 -6.65 35.80
N ALA A 108 5.98 -7.03 36.75
CA ALA A 108 5.85 -8.42 37.20
C ALA A 108 5.36 -9.36 36.08
N LYS A 109 4.52 -8.87 35.17
CA LYS A 109 3.99 -9.62 34.01
C LYS A 109 4.81 -9.45 32.73
N GLY A 110 5.88 -8.67 32.77
CA GLY A 110 6.71 -8.38 31.60
C GLY A 110 5.99 -7.60 30.51
N VAL A 111 4.99 -6.78 30.84
CA VAL A 111 4.22 -5.97 29.88
C VAL A 111 4.82 -4.57 29.82
N ALA A 112 5.06 -4.06 28.62
CA ALA A 112 5.52 -2.70 28.43
C ALA A 112 4.41 -1.69 28.74
N VAL A 113 4.74 -0.63 29.49
CA VAL A 113 3.88 0.54 29.66
C VAL A 113 4.58 1.73 29.03
N ILE A 114 3.93 2.31 28.03
CA ILE A 114 4.40 3.48 27.30
C ILE A 114 3.50 4.66 27.62
N ARG A 115 4.07 5.85 27.80
CA ARG A 115 3.35 7.11 27.90
C ARG A 115 3.44 7.85 26.57
N THR A 116 2.35 8.46 26.14
CA THR A 116 2.33 9.46 25.07
C THR A 116 1.74 10.75 25.58
N ARG A 117 2.33 11.88 25.19
CA ARG A 117 1.80 13.22 25.47
C ARG A 117 0.60 13.59 24.57
N LEU A 118 0.36 12.81 23.51
CA LEU A 118 -0.75 13.04 22.59
C LEU A 118 -2.12 12.74 23.22
N LYS A 119 -3.15 13.45 22.75
CA LYS A 119 -4.55 13.12 23.07
C LYS A 119 -4.89 11.74 22.52
N THR A 120 -5.77 11.01 23.20
CA THR A 120 -6.14 9.62 22.84
C THR A 120 -6.54 9.46 21.37
N ALA A 121 -7.48 10.28 20.86
CA ALA A 121 -7.92 10.23 19.47
C ALA A 121 -6.80 10.56 18.47
N GLU A 122 -5.92 11.50 18.83
CA GLU A 122 -4.78 11.86 18.01
C GLU A 122 -3.73 10.74 17.96
N PHE A 123 -3.47 10.10 19.10
CA PHE A 123 -2.58 8.95 19.17
C PHE A 123 -3.10 7.80 18.28
N TYR A 124 -4.39 7.45 18.38
CA TYR A 124 -5.02 6.47 17.48
C TYR A 124 -4.80 6.82 16.00
N ARG A 125 -5.08 8.07 15.61
CA ARG A 125 -4.94 8.54 14.22
C ARG A 125 -3.52 8.44 13.70
N ARG A 126 -2.51 8.70 14.54
CA ARG A 126 -1.09 8.62 14.15
C ARG A 126 -0.51 7.21 14.23
N LEU A 127 -1.01 6.37 15.14
CA LEU A 127 -0.61 4.97 15.29
C LEU A 127 -1.14 4.10 14.14
N LYS A 128 -2.38 4.36 13.70
CA LYS A 128 -3.07 3.53 12.71
C LYS A 128 -2.29 3.34 11.40
N PRO A 129 -1.72 4.37 10.75
CA PRO A 129 -0.91 4.18 9.54
C PRO A 129 0.32 3.29 9.74
N PHE A 130 0.94 3.33 10.92
CA PHE A 130 2.10 2.48 11.24
C PHE A 130 1.69 1.02 11.36
N LEU A 131 0.60 0.75 12.07
CA LEU A 131 0.05 -0.60 12.18
C LEU A 131 -0.45 -1.11 10.82
N ASP A 132 -1.15 -0.27 10.06
CA ASP A 132 -1.62 -0.63 8.71
C ASP A 132 -0.46 -1.00 7.79
N GLU A 133 0.66 -0.26 7.84
CA GLU A 133 1.84 -0.57 7.05
C GLU A 133 2.54 -1.86 7.51
N ALA A 134 2.68 -2.07 8.83
CA ALA A 134 3.34 -3.24 9.37
C ALA A 134 2.57 -4.56 9.11
N PHE A 135 1.25 -4.47 9.02
CA PHE A 135 0.36 -5.61 8.76
C PHE A 135 -0.21 -5.64 7.34
N ALA A 136 0.20 -4.74 6.46
CA ALA A 136 -0.26 -4.69 5.09
C ALA A 136 0.06 -6.01 4.36
N PRO A 137 -0.93 -6.62 3.66
CA PRO A 137 -0.64 -7.73 2.75
C PRO A 137 0.44 -7.31 1.75
N ALA A 138 1.43 -8.17 1.58
CA ALA A 138 2.58 -7.88 0.74
C ALA A 138 2.99 -9.09 -0.11
N THR A 139 3.50 -8.81 -1.30
CA THR A 139 4.12 -9.81 -2.17
C THR A 139 5.37 -9.22 -2.81
N THR A 140 6.23 -10.08 -3.33
CA THR A 140 7.41 -9.70 -4.10
C THR A 140 7.34 -10.38 -5.45
N VAL A 141 7.51 -9.62 -6.52
CA VAL A 141 7.36 -10.10 -7.89
C VAL A 141 8.58 -9.73 -8.73
N HIS A 142 8.89 -10.55 -9.74
CA HIS A 142 9.88 -10.21 -10.75
C HIS A 142 9.26 -9.30 -11.82
N ALA A 143 9.56 -8.02 -11.75
CA ALA A 143 8.95 -6.98 -12.58
C ALA A 143 9.81 -5.71 -12.57
N SER A 144 9.46 -4.76 -13.43
CA SER A 144 9.98 -3.39 -13.36
C SER A 144 8.81 -2.44 -13.06
N LEU A 145 9.05 -1.34 -12.35
CA LEU A 145 8.04 -0.35 -12.00
C LEU A 145 8.54 1.05 -12.33
N ALA A 146 7.76 1.80 -13.11
CA ALA A 146 8.07 3.17 -13.50
C ALA A 146 6.90 4.14 -13.25
N ASP A 147 7.23 5.40 -12.96
CA ASP A 147 6.30 6.53 -12.86
C ASP A 147 6.32 7.29 -14.20
N VAL A 148 5.29 7.06 -15.03
CA VAL A 148 5.15 7.61 -16.39
C VAL A 148 4.01 8.62 -16.39
N PHE A 149 4.32 9.90 -16.58
CA PHE A 149 3.36 11.01 -16.47
C PHE A 149 2.53 11.02 -15.16
N GLY A 150 3.06 10.47 -14.07
CA GLY A 150 2.31 10.36 -12.82
C GLY A 150 1.47 9.09 -12.70
N VAL A 151 1.54 8.15 -13.65
CA VAL A 151 0.90 6.82 -13.60
C VAL A 151 1.97 5.77 -13.32
N GLY A 152 1.75 4.91 -12.32
CA GLY A 152 2.60 3.77 -12.03
C GLY A 152 2.31 2.60 -12.96
N LEU A 153 3.26 2.30 -13.84
CA LEU A 153 3.22 1.17 -14.76
C LEU A 153 4.07 0.03 -14.20
N LEU A 154 3.44 -1.10 -13.89
CA LEU A 154 4.12 -2.33 -13.48
C LEU A 154 4.32 -3.25 -14.69
N PHE A 155 5.56 -3.48 -15.06
CA PHE A 155 5.96 -4.26 -16.24
C PHE A 155 6.20 -5.72 -15.88
N PHE A 156 5.41 -6.61 -16.45
CA PHE A 156 5.63 -8.05 -16.45
C PHE A 156 6.11 -8.55 -17.81
N GLY A 157 6.73 -9.73 -17.81
CA GLY A 157 7.26 -10.37 -19.00
C GLY A 157 8.42 -11.30 -18.66
N ARG A 158 8.72 -12.25 -19.55
CA ARG A 158 9.82 -13.21 -19.34
C ARG A 158 11.17 -12.50 -19.11
N SER A 159 12.11 -13.19 -18.48
CA SER A 159 13.47 -12.65 -18.29
C SER A 159 14.12 -12.35 -19.64
N GLY A 160 14.80 -11.20 -19.74
CA GLY A 160 15.47 -10.76 -20.98
C GLY A 160 14.54 -10.27 -22.09
N ILE A 161 13.24 -10.10 -21.85
CA ILE A 161 12.31 -9.57 -22.86
C ILE A 161 12.50 -8.08 -23.15
N GLY A 162 13.26 -7.32 -22.34
CA GLY A 162 13.43 -5.87 -22.53
C GLY A 162 12.72 -4.99 -21.50
N LYS A 163 12.37 -5.51 -20.31
CA LYS A 163 11.70 -4.70 -19.25
C LYS A 163 12.60 -3.56 -18.77
N SER A 164 13.83 -3.88 -18.39
CA SER A 164 14.80 -2.92 -17.87
C SER A 164 15.17 -1.88 -18.93
N GLU A 165 15.39 -2.30 -20.17
CA GLU A 165 15.69 -1.44 -21.31
C GLU A 165 14.54 -0.47 -21.62
N CYS A 166 13.29 -0.95 -21.59
CA CYS A 166 12.11 -0.09 -21.76
C CYS A 166 12.02 0.97 -20.65
N VAL A 167 12.29 0.59 -19.40
CA VAL A 167 12.26 1.53 -18.27
C VAL A 167 13.44 2.52 -18.35
N LEU A 168 14.61 2.09 -18.82
CA LEU A 168 15.74 2.98 -19.05
C LEU A 168 15.42 4.04 -20.12
N ASP A 169 14.82 3.65 -21.24
CA ASP A 169 14.36 4.57 -22.28
C ASP A 169 13.31 5.57 -21.73
N LEU A 170 12.39 5.10 -20.88
CA LEU A 170 11.43 5.97 -20.20
C LEU A 170 12.15 6.99 -19.29
N VAL A 171 13.17 6.56 -18.55
CA VAL A 171 13.98 7.44 -17.70
C VAL A 171 14.71 8.50 -18.53
N GLU A 172 15.30 8.12 -19.66
CA GLU A 172 15.96 9.05 -20.57
C GLU A 172 14.98 10.14 -21.06
N ARG A 173 13.72 9.79 -21.25
CA ARG A 173 12.63 10.72 -21.62
C ARG A 173 12.08 11.55 -20.46
N GLY A 174 12.63 11.41 -19.25
CA GLY A 174 12.26 12.21 -18.08
C GLY A 174 11.23 11.56 -17.16
N HIS A 175 10.87 10.30 -17.38
CA HIS A 175 10.08 9.51 -16.43
C HIS A 175 10.97 8.99 -15.29
N ARG A 176 10.39 8.27 -14.34
CA ARG A 176 11.13 7.87 -13.13
C ARG A 176 11.12 6.36 -12.91
N LEU A 177 12.29 5.81 -12.66
CA LEU A 177 12.44 4.46 -12.13
C LEU A 177 11.94 4.40 -10.69
N VAL A 178 11.13 3.39 -10.37
CA VAL A 178 10.72 3.08 -9.00
C VAL A 178 11.45 1.82 -8.50
N ALA A 179 11.50 0.79 -9.34
CA ALA A 179 12.13 -0.49 -9.06
C ALA A 179 12.44 -1.22 -10.36
N ASP A 180 13.52 -1.98 -10.40
CA ASP A 180 13.84 -2.90 -11.48
C ASP A 180 14.15 -4.30 -10.93
N ASP A 181 13.86 -5.32 -11.75
CA ASP A 181 13.93 -6.76 -11.45
C ASP A 181 13.03 -7.24 -10.30
N VAL A 182 13.18 -6.71 -9.08
CA VAL A 182 12.43 -7.12 -7.89
C VAL A 182 11.58 -5.97 -7.36
N VAL A 183 10.25 -6.15 -7.40
CA VAL A 183 9.29 -5.17 -6.87
C VAL A 183 8.59 -5.72 -5.64
N HIS A 184 8.74 -5.02 -4.52
CA HIS A 184 7.93 -5.26 -3.33
C HIS A 184 6.62 -4.49 -3.43
N ILE A 185 5.51 -5.22 -3.40
CA ILE A 185 4.16 -4.67 -3.51
C ILE A 185 3.47 -4.83 -2.16
N THR A 186 2.88 -3.75 -1.66
CA THR A 186 2.06 -3.73 -0.45
C THR A 186 0.66 -3.22 -0.77
N ARG A 187 -0.36 -3.83 -0.19
CA ARG A 187 -1.75 -3.36 -0.29
C ARG A 187 -2.05 -2.44 0.89
N ARG A 188 -2.37 -1.18 0.59
CA ARG A 188 -2.80 -0.17 1.57
C ARG A 188 -4.30 0.08 1.42
N GLY A 189 -5.01 0.14 2.54
CA GLY A 189 -6.47 0.23 2.51
C GLY A 189 -7.08 -0.97 1.79
N ASN A 190 -8.15 -0.74 1.03
CA ASN A 190 -8.88 -1.82 0.37
C ASN A 190 -8.41 -2.07 -1.08
N ASP A 191 -7.87 -1.07 -1.76
CA ASP A 191 -7.76 -1.08 -3.23
C ASP A 191 -6.49 -0.39 -3.76
N VAL A 192 -5.58 0.03 -2.89
CA VAL A 192 -4.36 0.75 -3.31
C VAL A 192 -3.15 -0.17 -3.19
N LEU A 193 -2.51 -0.47 -4.31
CA LEU A 193 -1.23 -1.16 -4.36
C LEU A 193 -0.10 -0.15 -4.44
N ILE A 194 0.88 -0.26 -3.55
CA ILE A 194 2.11 0.54 -3.55
C ILE A 194 3.28 -0.39 -3.84
N GLY A 195 4.01 -0.09 -4.91
CA GLY A 195 5.25 -0.77 -5.28
C GLY A 195 6.48 0.05 -4.89
N ARG A 196 7.55 -0.65 -4.51
CA ARG A 196 8.89 -0.09 -4.20
C ARG A 196 9.98 -1.11 -4.53
N GLY A 197 11.20 -0.62 -4.78
CA GLY A 197 12.39 -1.47 -4.92
C GLY A 197 12.88 -2.01 -3.58
N HIS A 198 13.74 -3.03 -3.62
CA HIS A 198 14.46 -3.50 -2.43
C HIS A 198 15.47 -2.44 -1.97
N GLU A 199 15.70 -2.33 -0.65
CA GLU A 199 16.59 -1.32 -0.06
C GLU A 199 18.02 -1.33 -0.63
N LEU A 200 18.53 -2.49 -1.05
CA LEU A 200 19.90 -2.67 -1.56
C LEU A 200 20.01 -2.45 -3.07
N SER A 201 18.98 -2.82 -3.84
CA SER A 201 18.94 -2.59 -5.30
C SER A 201 18.29 -1.25 -5.67
N GLN A 202 18.04 -0.39 -4.69
CA GLN A 202 17.33 0.84 -4.89
C GLN A 202 18.08 1.76 -5.85
N HIS A 203 17.44 2.14 -6.96
CA HIS A 203 17.99 2.96 -8.05
C HIS A 203 19.03 2.28 -8.94
N TYR A 204 19.39 1.03 -8.67
CA TYR A 204 20.27 0.26 -9.53
C TYR A 204 19.48 -0.52 -10.57
N MET A 205 20.09 -0.71 -11.74
CA MET A 205 19.53 -1.47 -12.85
C MET A 205 20.65 -2.31 -13.48
N GLU A 206 20.38 -3.57 -13.80
CA GLU A 206 21.31 -4.42 -14.55
C GLU A 206 20.97 -4.31 -16.05
N ILE A 207 21.94 -3.90 -16.86
CA ILE A 207 21.80 -3.86 -18.32
C ILE A 207 22.74 -4.89 -18.94
N ARG A 208 22.18 -5.78 -19.77
CA ARG A 208 22.97 -6.82 -20.43
C ARG A 208 24.03 -6.20 -21.34
N GLY A 209 25.28 -6.67 -21.20
CA GLY A 209 26.42 -6.16 -21.96
C GLY A 209 27.04 -4.88 -21.39
N VAL A 210 26.40 -4.22 -20.42
CA VAL A 210 26.93 -3.03 -19.72
C VAL A 210 27.29 -3.35 -18.28
N GLY A 211 26.42 -4.08 -17.57
CA GLY A 211 26.55 -4.39 -16.13
C GLY A 211 25.57 -3.59 -15.28
N LEU A 212 25.84 -3.52 -13.98
CA LEU A 212 25.02 -2.82 -13.00
C LEU A 212 25.29 -1.30 -13.06
N ILE A 213 24.24 -0.50 -13.20
CA ILE A 213 24.32 0.97 -13.28
C ILE A 213 23.47 1.64 -12.20
N ASP A 214 23.92 2.80 -11.72
CA ASP A 214 23.16 3.66 -10.79
C ASP A 214 22.39 4.73 -11.57
N ILE A 215 21.07 4.56 -11.66
CA ILE A 215 20.17 5.46 -12.40
C ILE A 215 20.12 6.86 -11.76
N ARG A 216 20.21 6.94 -10.43
CA ARG A 216 20.20 8.23 -9.73
C ARG A 216 21.49 9.00 -10.00
N ALA A 217 22.63 8.32 -10.05
CA ALA A 217 23.91 8.94 -10.35
C ALA A 217 23.98 9.44 -11.81
N LEU A 218 23.45 8.66 -12.75
CA LEU A 218 23.49 8.99 -14.19
C LEU A 218 22.47 10.07 -14.58
N PHE A 219 21.23 10.00 -14.10
CA PHE A 219 20.12 10.85 -14.58
C PHE A 219 19.59 11.83 -13.52
N GLY A 220 20.17 11.79 -12.31
CA GLY A 220 19.87 12.69 -11.20
C GLY A 220 18.65 12.28 -10.37
N ILE A 221 18.42 13.01 -9.27
CA ILE A 221 17.34 12.71 -8.30
C ILE A 221 15.93 12.71 -8.92
N ARG A 222 15.73 13.43 -10.03
CA ARG A 222 14.43 13.51 -10.73
C ARG A 222 14.04 12.21 -11.45
N ALA A 223 15.02 11.38 -11.77
CA ALA A 223 14.87 10.14 -12.55
C ALA A 223 14.46 8.94 -11.70
N VAL A 224 14.34 9.11 -10.38
CA VAL A 224 14.02 8.02 -9.46
C VAL A 224 12.89 8.37 -8.51
N ARG A 225 12.20 7.34 -8.02
CA ARG A 225 11.11 7.46 -7.06
C ARG A 225 11.21 6.33 -6.04
N GLN A 226 11.02 6.66 -4.76
CA GLN A 226 11.15 5.70 -3.67
C GLN A 226 10.04 4.64 -3.65
N GLN A 227 8.82 5.08 -3.98
CA GLN A 227 7.63 4.23 -4.08
C GLN A 227 6.63 4.89 -5.02
N LYS A 228 5.75 4.09 -5.60
CA LYS A 228 4.69 4.56 -6.49
C LYS A 228 3.45 3.67 -6.35
N ARG A 229 2.26 4.27 -6.46
CA ARG A 229 1.02 3.50 -6.63
C ARG A 229 1.15 2.68 -7.91
N ILE A 230 0.56 1.49 -7.96
CA ILE A 230 0.46 0.74 -9.21
C ILE A 230 -0.95 0.98 -9.74
N GLU A 231 -1.04 1.55 -10.94
CA GLU A 231 -2.31 1.89 -11.58
C GLU A 231 -2.59 1.04 -12.83
N VAL A 232 -1.56 0.59 -13.54
CA VAL A 232 -1.70 -0.24 -14.74
C VAL A 232 -0.62 -1.33 -14.76
N VAL A 233 -1.02 -2.53 -15.13
CA VAL A 233 -0.11 -3.63 -15.42
C VAL A 233 0.15 -3.69 -16.92
N VAL A 234 1.43 -3.61 -17.31
CA VAL A 234 1.88 -3.75 -18.68
C VAL A 234 2.51 -5.13 -18.85
N GLN A 235 1.87 -6.00 -19.62
CA GLN A 235 2.39 -7.33 -19.93
C GLN A 235 3.16 -7.27 -21.25
N LEU A 236 4.47 -7.39 -21.18
CA LEU A 236 5.32 -7.55 -22.35
C LEU A 236 5.27 -9.00 -22.83
N GLU A 237 5.03 -9.20 -24.12
CA GLU A 237 5.01 -10.50 -24.77
C GLU A 237 5.82 -10.47 -26.07
N ASP A 238 6.38 -11.61 -26.47
CA ASP A 238 6.95 -11.75 -27.80
C ASP A 238 5.85 -11.63 -28.86
N TRP A 239 6.20 -11.01 -29.99
CA TRP A 239 5.28 -10.94 -31.10
C TRP A 239 5.10 -12.31 -31.75
N GLU A 240 3.84 -12.73 -31.87
CA GLU A 240 3.44 -13.93 -32.60
C GLU A 240 2.49 -13.57 -33.74
N ALA A 241 2.85 -13.91 -34.98
CA ALA A 241 2.03 -13.58 -36.15
C ALA A 241 0.64 -14.25 -36.14
N THR A 242 0.50 -15.34 -35.39
CA THR A 242 -0.73 -16.13 -35.27
C THR A 242 -1.67 -15.63 -34.18
N ARG A 243 -1.22 -14.72 -33.31
CA ARG A 243 -2.01 -14.24 -32.17
C ARG A 243 -2.75 -12.97 -32.56
N GLU A 244 -4.06 -12.96 -32.39
CA GLU A 244 -4.84 -11.73 -32.52
C GLU A 244 -4.67 -10.88 -31.27
N TYR A 245 -4.09 -9.69 -31.47
CA TYR A 245 -4.01 -8.66 -30.44
C TYR A 245 -5.23 -7.74 -30.56
N ASP A 246 -5.78 -7.30 -29.42
CA ASP A 246 -6.90 -6.36 -29.43
C ASP A 246 -6.51 -5.07 -30.16
N ARG A 247 -7.27 -4.75 -31.21
CA ARG A 247 -7.09 -3.58 -32.07
C ARG A 247 -8.05 -2.45 -31.72
N THR A 248 -9.07 -2.74 -30.91
CA THR A 248 -10.19 -1.84 -30.66
C THR A 248 -10.07 -1.16 -29.30
N GLY A 249 -9.48 -1.84 -28.30
CA GLY A 249 -9.39 -1.34 -26.93
C GLY A 249 -10.75 -1.19 -26.24
N ILE A 250 -11.81 -1.77 -26.82
CA ILE A 250 -13.20 -1.66 -26.35
C ILE A 250 -13.38 -2.51 -25.09
N ASP A 251 -12.86 -3.74 -25.10
CA ASP A 251 -12.91 -4.64 -23.95
C ASP A 251 -11.63 -4.47 -23.11
N GLY A 252 -11.74 -3.76 -22.00
CA GLY A 252 -10.62 -3.56 -21.07
C GLY A 252 -10.24 -4.87 -20.37
N GLN A 253 -9.01 -5.34 -20.58
CA GLN A 253 -8.47 -6.46 -19.82
C GLN A 253 -8.10 -6.01 -18.40
N THR A 254 -8.22 -6.92 -17.44
CA THR A 254 -7.81 -6.69 -16.06
C THR A 254 -7.05 -7.89 -15.52
N THR A 255 -6.26 -7.65 -14.48
CA THR A 255 -5.54 -8.68 -13.73
C THR A 255 -5.65 -8.41 -12.23
N GLN A 256 -5.35 -9.39 -11.39
CA GLN A 256 -5.37 -9.23 -9.93
C GLN A 256 -3.97 -9.34 -9.34
N VAL A 257 -3.63 -8.38 -8.49
CA VAL A 257 -2.42 -8.40 -7.66
C VAL A 257 -2.84 -8.16 -6.22
N LEU A 258 -2.49 -9.06 -5.29
CA LEU A 258 -2.95 -9.00 -3.89
C LEU A 258 -4.48 -8.78 -3.77
N GLU A 259 -5.26 -9.46 -4.61
CA GLU A 259 -6.74 -9.34 -4.73
C GLU A 259 -7.25 -7.97 -5.19
N VAL A 260 -6.37 -7.06 -5.62
CA VAL A 260 -6.73 -5.78 -6.22
C VAL A 260 -6.77 -5.93 -7.74
N THR A 261 -7.91 -5.64 -8.33
CA THR A 261 -8.10 -5.64 -9.79
C THR A 261 -7.48 -4.38 -10.40
N LEU A 262 -6.56 -4.59 -11.35
CA LEU A 262 -5.88 -3.53 -12.10
C LEU A 262 -6.12 -3.69 -13.60
N PRO A 263 -6.19 -2.59 -14.37
CA PRO A 263 -6.12 -2.62 -15.83
C PRO A 263 -4.87 -3.36 -16.31
N LEU A 264 -5.05 -4.24 -17.28
CA LEU A 264 -3.99 -4.99 -17.95
C LEU A 264 -3.87 -4.51 -19.39
N VAL A 265 -2.67 -4.17 -19.82
CA VAL A 265 -2.36 -3.89 -21.22
C VAL A 265 -1.24 -4.81 -21.68
N THR A 266 -1.54 -5.64 -22.66
CA THR A 266 -0.56 -6.52 -23.29
C THR A 266 0.10 -5.80 -24.45
N VAL A 267 1.42 -5.63 -24.40
CA VAL A 267 2.20 -4.92 -25.42
C VAL A 267 3.17 -5.90 -26.07
N PRO A 268 2.95 -6.28 -27.33
CA PRO A 268 3.86 -7.19 -28.00
C PRO A 268 5.12 -6.48 -28.51
N LEU A 269 6.27 -7.14 -28.34
CA LEU A 269 7.54 -6.68 -28.88
C LEU A 269 7.65 -6.95 -30.37
N ASN A 270 7.26 -5.95 -31.14
CA ASN A 270 7.47 -5.91 -32.59
C ASN A 270 8.83 -5.27 -32.90
N PRO A 271 9.72 -5.96 -33.63
CA PRO A 271 10.93 -5.34 -34.14
C PRO A 271 10.62 -4.04 -34.90
N GLY A 272 11.32 -2.96 -34.57
CA GLY A 272 11.14 -1.64 -35.19
C GLY A 272 10.04 -0.76 -34.59
N LYS A 273 9.24 -1.25 -33.62
CA LYS A 273 8.35 -0.38 -32.83
C LYS A 273 9.07 0.13 -31.58
N ASN A 274 8.88 1.41 -31.28
CA ASN A 274 9.38 2.00 -30.06
C ASN A 274 8.42 1.67 -28.90
N LEU A 275 8.81 0.72 -28.05
CA LEU A 275 8.01 0.24 -26.91
C LEU A 275 7.71 1.38 -25.93
N THR A 276 8.69 2.25 -25.69
CA THR A 276 8.63 3.41 -24.80
C THR A 276 7.47 4.35 -25.17
N VAL A 277 7.29 4.65 -26.46
CA VAL A 277 6.14 5.45 -26.94
C VAL A 277 4.81 4.76 -26.64
N VAL A 278 4.73 3.44 -26.82
CA VAL A 278 3.51 2.69 -26.53
C VAL A 278 3.19 2.77 -25.04
N CYS A 279 4.18 2.64 -24.16
CA CYS A 279 4.00 2.74 -22.71
C CYS A 279 3.56 4.16 -22.28
N GLU A 280 4.10 5.20 -22.90
CA GLU A 280 3.62 6.58 -22.72
C GLU A 280 2.15 6.73 -23.12
N VAL A 281 1.74 6.15 -24.25
CA VAL A 281 0.34 6.13 -24.69
C VAL A 281 -0.54 5.35 -23.71
N VAL A 282 -0.06 4.24 -23.13
CA VAL A 282 -0.79 3.51 -22.09
C VAL A 282 -1.06 4.40 -20.88
N ALA A 283 -0.06 5.13 -20.39
CA ALA A 283 -0.22 6.05 -19.28
C ALA A 283 -1.20 7.19 -19.63
N MET A 284 -1.06 7.81 -20.81
CA MET A 284 -1.98 8.87 -21.25
C MET A 284 -3.42 8.38 -21.41
N ASN A 285 -3.62 7.18 -21.97
CA ASN A 285 -4.94 6.58 -22.11
C ASN A 285 -5.57 6.26 -20.74
N HIS A 286 -4.76 5.82 -19.77
CA HIS A 286 -5.22 5.65 -18.40
C HIS A 286 -5.69 6.98 -17.79
N LEU A 287 -4.94 8.06 -17.96
CA LEU A 287 -5.34 9.40 -17.50
C LEU A 287 -6.62 9.89 -18.19
N LEU A 288 -6.78 9.64 -19.49
CA LEU A 288 -8.00 9.97 -20.23
C LEU A 288 -9.22 9.21 -19.67
N ARG A 289 -9.11 7.89 -19.47
CA ARG A 289 -10.17 7.09 -18.86
C ARG A 289 -10.50 7.56 -17.45
N TYR A 290 -9.48 7.90 -16.66
CA TYR A 290 -9.67 8.47 -15.32
C TYR A 290 -10.40 9.82 -15.34
N SER A 291 -10.19 10.63 -16.38
CA SER A 291 -10.94 11.88 -16.61
C SER A 291 -12.37 11.68 -17.14
N GLY A 292 -12.80 10.44 -17.37
CA GLY A 292 -14.12 10.08 -17.87
C GLY A 292 -14.22 9.98 -19.40
N VAL A 293 -13.10 10.02 -20.13
CA VAL A 293 -13.07 9.94 -21.59
C VAL A 293 -12.61 8.55 -22.04
N ASP A 294 -13.48 7.82 -22.72
CA ASP A 294 -13.13 6.55 -23.38
C ASP A 294 -13.13 6.69 -24.90
N SER A 295 -11.93 6.82 -25.48
CA SER A 295 -11.75 7.02 -26.92
C SER A 295 -12.27 5.86 -27.76
N ALA A 296 -12.14 4.62 -27.29
CA ALA A 296 -12.61 3.43 -28.01
C ALA A 296 -14.14 3.42 -28.08
N ARG A 297 -14.79 3.67 -26.94
CA ARG A 297 -16.25 3.80 -26.88
C ARG A 297 -16.76 4.96 -27.72
N LEU A 298 -16.14 6.14 -27.62
CA LEU A 298 -16.53 7.31 -28.42
C LEU A 298 -16.39 7.05 -29.92
N PHE A 299 -15.36 6.32 -30.34
CA PHE A 299 -15.18 5.95 -31.74
C PHE A 299 -16.22 4.92 -32.19
N ASN A 300 -16.50 3.92 -31.38
CA ASN A 300 -17.53 2.92 -31.64
C ASN A 300 -18.92 3.57 -31.77
N ASP A 301 -19.27 4.48 -30.85
CA ASP A 301 -20.54 5.22 -30.89
C ASP A 301 -20.67 6.05 -32.19
N ARG A 302 -19.57 6.69 -32.63
CA ARG A 302 -19.54 7.43 -33.91
C ARG A 302 -19.68 6.50 -35.12
N LEU A 303 -19.06 5.32 -35.10
CA LEU A 303 -19.17 4.33 -36.17
C LEU A 303 -20.61 3.80 -36.28
N LEU A 304 -21.20 3.40 -35.15
CA LEU A 304 -22.59 2.93 -35.09
C LEU A 304 -23.56 3.98 -35.60
N LYS A 305 -23.36 5.25 -35.22
CA LYS A 305 -24.17 6.36 -35.71
C LYS A 305 -24.08 6.49 -37.24
N ARG A 306 -22.88 6.45 -37.83
CA ARG A 306 -22.70 6.53 -39.30
C ARG A 306 -23.29 5.34 -40.05
N LEU A 307 -23.22 4.13 -39.46
CA LEU A 307 -23.81 2.93 -40.06
C LEU A 307 -25.34 2.99 -40.04
N ALA A 308 -25.92 3.51 -38.96
CA ALA A 308 -27.37 3.72 -38.85
C ALA A 308 -27.86 4.77 -39.87
N GLU A 309 -27.15 5.91 -39.98
CA GLU A 309 -27.46 6.95 -40.98
C GLU A 309 -27.41 6.40 -42.42
N ARG A 310 -26.43 5.53 -42.73
CA ARG A 310 -26.34 4.87 -44.04
C ARG A 310 -27.48 3.89 -44.30
N ARG A 311 -27.91 3.10 -43.31
CA ARG A 311 -29.06 2.20 -43.45
C ARG A 311 -30.35 2.95 -43.70
N GLN A 312 -30.60 4.03 -42.94
CA GLN A 312 -31.79 4.87 -43.13
C GLN A 312 -31.81 5.51 -44.53
N LEU A 313 -30.66 5.92 -45.05
CA LEU A 313 -30.55 6.44 -46.41
C LEU A 313 -30.84 5.36 -47.47
N GLN A 314 -30.40 4.12 -47.25
CA GLN A 314 -30.69 2.99 -48.14
C GLN A 314 -32.17 2.59 -48.09
N GLU A 315 -32.77 2.48 -46.90
CA GLU A 315 -34.19 2.18 -46.73
C GLU A 315 -35.06 3.26 -47.40
N TYR A 316 -34.72 4.54 -47.24
CA TYR A 316 -35.40 5.64 -47.93
C TYR A 316 -35.31 5.53 -49.46
N LEU A 317 -34.15 5.18 -50.00
CA LEU A 317 -33.94 5.02 -51.45
C LEU A 317 -34.60 3.74 -52.02
N GLU A 318 -34.81 2.70 -51.21
CA GLU A 318 -35.52 1.47 -51.61
C GLU A 318 -37.04 1.63 -51.55
N GLU A 319 -37.54 2.49 -50.66
CA GLU A 319 -38.97 2.87 -50.57
C GLU A 319 -39.39 3.88 -51.66
N ASP A 320 -38.44 4.62 -52.23
CA ASP A 320 -38.62 5.57 -53.34
C ASP A 320 -38.68 4.83 -54.69
N ASN A 321 -39.73 4.03 -54.90
CA ASN A 321 -40.04 3.43 -56.20
C ASN A 321 -40.99 4.35 -56.99
N GLU A 322 -40.44 5.13 -57.92
CA GLU A 322 -41.16 5.61 -59.12
C GLU A 322 -41.24 4.53 -60.20
#